data_AF-A0A8J5F4R6-F1
#
_entry.id   AF-A0A8J5F4R6-F1
#
_cell.length_a   1.000
_cell.length_b   1.000
_cell.length_c   1.000
_cell.angle_alpha   90.00
_cell.angle_beta   90.00
_cell.angle_gamma   90.00
#
_symmetry.space_group_name_H-M   'P 1'
#
loop_
_entity.id
_entity.type
_entity.pdbx_description
1 polymer ?
#
loop_
_entity_poly.entity_id
_entity_poly.type
_entity_poly.pdbx_seq_one_letter_code
_entity_poly.pdbx_strand_id
1 'polypeptide(L)'
;MLSNLKRRGMRSLLLFPSSLLLRPSTFSSAADSAVSIPPPNILRRPLPLLPAPPFSGLKRGPASPIAASSPSSSFRRLSSSASSMADQDVSYLSQSEAAEVDEILMGPLGFSVDQLMELAGLSVATAIGEVYKSSEYSRILAICGPGNNGGDGLVAARHLHHFGYQPFICYPKRTPKTLYNGLVTQLESLSIPFLSINDLPQHLAENFDLIVDAMFGFSFNGQPRPPFDDLIQRLVSLRHDNYVSKRSPPIVSIDIPSGWHVEEGDITGEGLKPDMLVSLTAPKLCAKKFVGPYHFLGGRFVPPSISSKYKLCLPKYPGTSMCVRIGKPPSVDIASLRENYISPELLEDQVAPDPVDQFFKWFDEAVAAGLREPNAMTLSTSDREGKPSSRVVLLKGADKHGFVWYTNYESRKAHELSENPHASLLFYWNQLNRQVRVEGTVEKVSREESEQYFHSRPRGSQIGAIVSKQSTVVIGRHVLHDAYKELEERYADGTAIPLPEFWGGYRLKPTRFEFWQGQPSRLHDRLQYSLRIVDGNELWHIERLSP
;
A
#
# COMPACT_ATOMS: atom_id res chain seq x y z
N MET A 1 52.92 27.67 27.95
CA MET A 1 52.57 28.30 29.24
C MET A 1 51.06 28.46 29.28
N LEU A 2 50.36 27.55 29.98
CA LEU A 2 49.69 27.79 31.27
C LEU A 2 48.38 28.59 31.08
N SER A 3 47.24 27.91 30.93
CA SER A 3 46.33 27.47 32.02
C SER A 3 45.44 28.58 32.58
N ASN A 4 44.11 28.44 32.50
CA ASN A 4 43.33 28.08 33.69
C ASN A 4 41.82 27.94 33.44
N LEU A 5 41.33 26.79 33.92
CA LEU A 5 39.95 26.51 34.33
C LEU A 5 39.45 27.55 35.35
N LYS A 6 38.14 27.86 35.29
CA LYS A 6 37.33 27.99 36.51
C LYS A 6 35.91 27.49 36.29
N ARG A 7 35.63 26.36 36.94
CA ARG A 7 34.30 25.83 37.25
C ARG A 7 33.57 26.80 38.18
N ARG A 8 32.26 27.00 37.94
CA ARG A 8 31.26 27.21 38.99
C ARG A 8 29.96 26.54 38.53
N GLY A 9 29.57 25.49 39.23
CA GLY A 9 28.25 24.91 39.12
C GLY A 9 27.27 25.67 40.01
N MET A 10 26.01 25.68 39.61
CA MET A 10 24.88 25.72 40.55
C MET A 10 23.79 24.79 40.01
N ARG A 11 23.42 23.84 40.87
CA ARG A 11 22.31 22.91 40.74
C ARG A 11 21.00 23.70 40.82
N SER A 12 20.04 23.37 39.96
CA SER A 12 18.62 23.63 40.22
C SER A 12 17.91 22.29 40.28
N LEU A 13 17.60 21.86 41.51
CA LEU A 13 16.57 20.87 41.79
C LEU A 13 15.22 21.53 41.52
N LEU A 14 14.38 20.91 40.69
CA LEU A 14 12.93 21.02 40.84
C LEU A 14 12.33 19.61 40.74
N LEU A 15 12.04 19.10 41.93
CA LEU A 15 11.12 18.01 42.22
C LEU A 15 9.71 18.43 41.78
N PHE A 16 9.00 17.56 41.06
CA PHE A 16 7.53 17.57 41.05
C PHE A 16 7.03 16.13 41.28
N PRO A 17 5.91 15.95 42.01
CA PRO A 17 5.63 14.73 42.75
C PRO A 17 4.76 13.75 41.96
N SER A 18 5.09 12.47 42.10
CA SER A 18 4.18 11.34 41.85
C SER A 18 3.11 11.29 42.95
N SER A 19 1.84 11.15 42.59
CA SER A 19 0.80 10.32 43.25
C SER A 19 -0.60 10.87 42.96
N LEU A 20 -1.36 10.21 42.07
CA LEU A 20 -2.82 10.18 42.15
C LEU A 20 -3.29 8.80 41.69
N LEU A 21 -3.42 7.93 42.69
CA LEU A 21 -4.04 6.61 42.62
C LEU A 21 -5.54 6.79 42.43
N LEU A 22 -6.05 6.39 41.27
CA LEU A 22 -7.49 6.15 41.07
C LEU A 22 -7.83 4.76 41.61
N ARG A 23 -8.60 4.71 42.70
CA ARG A 23 -9.24 3.49 43.19
C ARG A 23 -10.50 3.19 42.37
N PRO A 24 -10.83 1.92 42.11
CA PRO A 24 -12.07 1.54 41.44
C PRO A 24 -13.24 1.58 42.42
N SER A 25 -14.33 2.21 42.00
CA SER A 25 -15.62 2.22 42.70
C SER A 25 -16.33 0.89 42.55
N THR A 26 -16.61 0.26 43.69
CA THR A 26 -17.55 -0.85 43.88
C THR A 26 -18.99 -0.38 43.69
N PHE A 27 -19.79 -1.09 42.89
CA PHE A 27 -21.24 -1.11 43.03
C PHE A 27 -21.73 -2.55 43.18
N SER A 28 -22.49 -2.75 44.26
CA SER A 28 -23.11 -3.99 44.69
C SER A 28 -24.42 -4.26 43.94
N SER A 29 -24.75 -5.55 43.85
CA SER A 29 -25.91 -6.19 43.25
C SER A 29 -27.25 -5.95 43.96
N ALA A 30 -28.34 -6.00 43.19
CA ALA A 30 -29.63 -6.67 43.48
C ALA A 30 -30.38 -6.79 42.12
N ALA A 31 -30.52 -7.95 41.50
CA ALA A 31 -31.42 -9.09 41.79
C ALA A 31 -32.92 -8.80 41.50
N ASP A 32 -33.41 -9.49 40.47
CA ASP A 32 -34.65 -10.28 40.40
C ASP A 32 -35.73 -9.88 39.39
N SER A 33 -35.87 -10.74 38.38
CA SER A 33 -37.14 -11.43 38.11
C SER A 33 -36.86 -12.68 37.27
N ALA A 34 -37.00 -13.84 37.90
CA ALA A 34 -36.88 -15.18 37.34
C ALA A 34 -38.16 -15.61 36.60
N VAL A 35 -38.01 -16.47 35.58
CA VAL A 35 -38.92 -17.61 35.34
C VAL A 35 -38.08 -18.81 34.87
N SER A 36 -38.35 -19.96 35.48
CA SER A 36 -37.61 -21.22 35.40
C SER A 36 -38.39 -22.32 34.64
N ILE A 37 -37.68 -23.08 33.77
CA ILE A 37 -37.63 -24.57 33.65
C ILE A 37 -38.89 -25.29 33.08
N PRO A 38 -38.84 -26.45 32.32
CA PRO A 38 -37.83 -27.54 32.28
C PRO A 38 -37.42 -28.16 30.90
N PRO A 39 -36.43 -29.09 30.88
CA PRO A 39 -36.14 -30.08 29.80
C PRO A 39 -36.98 -31.38 30.03
N PRO A 40 -36.80 -32.58 29.39
CA PRO A 40 -35.74 -33.09 28.49
C PRO A 40 -36.26 -33.96 27.29
N ASN A 41 -35.36 -34.42 26.39
CA ASN A 41 -35.13 -35.85 26.13
C ASN A 41 -34.33 -36.15 24.85
N ILE A 42 -33.36 -37.04 25.03
CA ILE A 42 -32.61 -37.79 24.02
C ILE A 42 -33.47 -38.99 23.59
N LEU A 43 -33.56 -39.29 22.28
CA LEU A 43 -33.68 -40.66 21.77
C LEU A 43 -33.19 -40.74 20.31
N ARG A 44 -32.23 -41.63 20.09
CA ARG A 44 -31.62 -41.99 18.80
C ARG A 44 -32.60 -42.78 17.92
N ARG A 45 -32.49 -42.63 16.59
CA ARG A 45 -32.34 -43.76 15.63
C ARG A 45 -31.84 -43.28 14.25
N PRO A 46 -30.99 -44.07 13.56
CA PRO A 46 -30.34 -43.69 12.31
C PRO A 46 -31.19 -44.06 11.07
N LEU A 47 -31.03 -43.31 9.98
CA LEU A 47 -31.55 -43.65 8.65
C LEU A 47 -30.38 -43.82 7.65
N PRO A 48 -30.54 -44.65 6.61
CA PRO A 48 -29.46 -45.45 6.04
C PRO A 48 -28.69 -44.77 4.91
N LEU A 49 -27.43 -45.17 4.79
CA LEU A 49 -26.54 -44.89 3.66
C LEU A 49 -27.08 -45.51 2.36
N LEU A 50 -27.27 -44.68 1.33
CA LEU A 50 -27.51 -45.12 -0.04
C LEU A 50 -26.16 -45.35 -0.75
N PRO A 51 -25.99 -46.46 -1.49
CA PRO A 51 -24.74 -46.74 -2.21
C PRO A 51 -24.66 -45.94 -3.51
N ALA A 52 -23.46 -45.41 -3.80
CA ALA A 52 -23.12 -44.80 -5.07
C ALA A 52 -23.02 -45.85 -6.20
N PRO A 53 -23.40 -45.51 -7.45
CA PRO A 53 -23.35 -46.45 -8.57
C PRO A 53 -21.91 -46.67 -9.07
N PRO A 54 -21.61 -47.85 -9.66
CA PRO A 54 -20.26 -48.18 -10.12
C PRO A 54 -19.93 -47.45 -11.43
N PHE A 55 -18.76 -46.82 -11.47
CA PHE A 55 -18.17 -46.30 -12.71
C PHE A 55 -17.65 -47.46 -13.56
N SER A 56 -18.27 -47.64 -14.73
CA SER A 56 -17.86 -48.57 -15.77
C SER A 56 -16.66 -48.03 -16.54
N GLY A 57 -15.69 -48.91 -16.78
CA GLY A 57 -14.46 -48.63 -17.51
C GLY A 57 -14.70 -48.24 -18.96
N LEU A 58 -14.05 -47.17 -19.39
CA LEU A 58 -13.94 -46.81 -20.80
C LEU A 58 -12.63 -47.35 -21.37
N LYS A 59 -12.82 -48.14 -22.43
CA LYS A 59 -11.83 -48.84 -23.24
C LYS A 59 -10.86 -47.87 -23.92
N ARG A 60 -9.60 -48.26 -23.99
CA ARG A 60 -8.60 -47.73 -24.94
C ARG A 60 -9.00 -48.09 -26.37
N GLY A 61 -9.02 -47.08 -27.25
CA GLY A 61 -9.04 -47.20 -28.71
C GLY A 61 -7.87 -46.42 -29.32
N PRO A 62 -7.40 -46.79 -30.53
CA PRO A 62 -6.01 -46.58 -30.94
C PRO A 62 -5.74 -45.23 -31.62
N ALA A 63 -4.44 -44.91 -31.68
CA ALA A 63 -3.85 -43.71 -32.27
C ALA A 63 -4.01 -43.62 -33.80
N SER A 64 -4.03 -42.39 -34.32
CA SER A 64 -3.60 -42.03 -35.67
C SER A 64 -3.13 -40.57 -35.71
N PRO A 65 -2.19 -40.21 -36.61
CA PRO A 65 -1.25 -39.12 -36.42
C PRO A 65 -1.77 -37.79 -36.98
N ILE A 66 -1.40 -36.66 -36.35
CA ILE A 66 -1.62 -35.32 -36.90
C ILE A 66 -0.28 -34.69 -37.24
N ALA A 67 -0.21 -34.21 -38.47
CA ALA A 67 0.90 -33.59 -39.15
C ALA A 67 1.36 -32.26 -38.50
N ALA A 68 2.63 -31.94 -38.75
CA ALA A 68 3.32 -30.74 -38.34
C ALA A 68 2.70 -29.47 -38.93
N SER A 69 2.49 -28.46 -38.09
CA SER A 69 2.46 -27.06 -38.50
C SER A 69 3.05 -26.17 -37.40
N SER A 70 3.99 -25.32 -37.80
CA SER A 70 4.77 -24.42 -36.97
C SER A 70 3.91 -23.35 -36.27
N PRO A 71 4.13 -23.00 -34.99
CA PRO A 71 3.50 -21.83 -34.40
C PRO A 71 4.43 -20.61 -34.46
N SER A 72 3.92 -19.55 -35.08
CA SER A 72 4.36 -18.18 -34.91
C SER A 72 4.15 -17.74 -33.45
N SER A 73 5.18 -17.18 -32.84
CA SER A 73 5.18 -16.75 -31.44
C SER A 73 4.30 -15.51 -31.23
N SER A 74 3.05 -15.72 -30.83
CA SER A 74 2.20 -14.69 -30.23
C SER A 74 2.26 -14.85 -28.71
N PHE A 75 2.92 -13.90 -28.03
CA PHE A 75 2.96 -13.84 -26.57
C PHE A 75 1.55 -13.61 -26.02
N ARG A 76 0.84 -14.67 -25.63
CA ARG A 76 -0.35 -14.58 -24.78
C ARG A 76 0.10 -14.16 -23.39
N ARG A 77 -0.27 -12.94 -22.97
CA ARG A 77 -0.22 -12.54 -21.56
C ARG A 77 -1.11 -13.48 -20.76
N LEU A 78 -0.51 -14.27 -19.88
CA LEU A 78 -1.21 -14.99 -18.85
C LEU A 78 -1.60 -13.97 -17.77
N SER A 79 -2.90 -13.62 -17.73
CA SER A 79 -3.47 -12.85 -16.63
C SER A 79 -3.55 -13.75 -15.39
N SER A 80 -2.70 -13.46 -14.40
CA SER A 80 -2.81 -14.05 -13.06
C SER A 80 -4.04 -13.50 -12.34
N SER A 81 -4.81 -14.40 -11.73
CA SER A 81 -6.00 -14.16 -10.92
C SER A 81 -5.69 -13.47 -9.57
N ALA A 82 -5.20 -12.24 -9.63
CA ALA A 82 -5.38 -11.27 -8.56
C ALA A 82 -6.65 -10.48 -8.88
N SER A 83 -7.62 -10.51 -7.98
CA SER A 83 -8.94 -9.87 -8.06
C SER A 83 -8.95 -8.59 -8.90
N SER A 84 -9.45 -8.70 -10.13
CA SER A 84 -9.79 -7.57 -10.98
C SER A 84 -10.98 -6.84 -10.36
N MET A 85 -10.71 -5.84 -9.50
CA MET A 85 -11.71 -4.83 -9.13
C MET A 85 -11.90 -3.76 -10.22
N ALA A 86 -11.31 -3.97 -11.41
CA ALA A 86 -11.39 -3.08 -12.55
C ALA A 86 -12.25 -3.70 -13.66
N ASP A 87 -13.55 -3.86 -13.41
CA ASP A 87 -14.58 -3.92 -14.47
C ASP A 87 -16.02 -3.84 -13.91
N GLN A 88 -16.27 -3.00 -12.91
CA GLN A 88 -17.66 -2.57 -12.66
C GLN A 88 -17.88 -1.28 -13.44
N ASP A 89 -18.81 -1.31 -14.40
CA ASP A 89 -19.30 -0.12 -15.10
C ASP A 89 -19.85 0.85 -14.05
N VAL A 90 -19.04 1.82 -13.66
CA VAL A 90 -19.45 2.89 -12.75
C VAL A 90 -20.56 3.68 -13.45
N SER A 91 -21.67 3.97 -12.76
CA SER A 91 -22.75 4.78 -13.32
C SER A 91 -22.31 6.23 -13.51
N TYR A 92 -22.79 6.89 -14.56
CA TYR A 92 -22.53 8.29 -14.86
C TYR A 92 -23.85 9.07 -14.87
N LEU A 93 -23.87 10.25 -14.28
CA LEU A 93 -25.04 11.12 -14.20
C LEU A 93 -25.06 12.16 -15.32
N SER A 94 -26.26 12.43 -15.84
CA SER A 94 -26.52 13.65 -16.62
C SER A 94 -26.40 14.90 -15.75
N GLN A 95 -26.40 16.09 -16.36
CA GLN A 95 -26.40 17.33 -15.60
C GLN A 95 -27.67 17.47 -14.75
N SER A 96 -28.82 17.09 -15.30
CA SER A 96 -30.11 17.16 -14.62
C SER A 96 -30.21 16.17 -13.45
N GLU A 97 -29.73 14.94 -13.62
CA GLU A 97 -29.70 13.94 -12.55
C GLU A 97 -28.77 14.37 -11.41
N ALA A 98 -27.60 14.94 -11.73
CA ALA A 98 -26.69 15.47 -10.72
C ALA A 98 -27.34 16.60 -9.91
N ALA A 99 -28.07 17.51 -10.56
CA ALA A 99 -28.81 18.57 -9.86
C ALA A 99 -29.92 18.01 -8.96
N GLU A 100 -30.70 17.04 -9.43
CA GLU A 100 -31.76 16.43 -8.63
C GLU A 100 -31.21 15.66 -7.43
N VAL A 101 -30.07 14.97 -7.57
CA VAL A 101 -29.40 14.29 -6.46
C VAL A 101 -28.98 15.30 -5.38
N ASP A 102 -28.36 16.42 -5.77
CA ASP A 102 -27.96 17.48 -4.85
C ASP A 102 -29.16 18.09 -4.13
N GLU A 103 -30.26 18.36 -4.84
CA GLU A 103 -31.51 18.84 -4.24
C GLU A 103 -32.09 17.85 -3.21
N ILE A 104 -32.04 16.55 -3.48
CA ILE A 104 -32.53 15.52 -2.55
C ILE A 104 -31.63 15.42 -1.31
N LEU A 105 -30.31 15.45 -1.50
CA LEU A 105 -29.35 15.41 -0.40
C LEU A 105 -29.56 16.59 0.56
N MET A 106 -29.66 17.80 0.00
CA MET A 106 -29.76 19.04 0.79
C MET A 106 -31.17 19.35 1.30
N GLY A 107 -32.20 18.84 0.62
CA GLY A 107 -33.59 19.01 1.01
C GLY A 107 -34.06 17.88 1.93
N PRO A 108 -34.78 16.88 1.41
CA PRO A 108 -35.45 15.86 2.20
C PRO A 108 -34.52 14.98 3.04
N LEU A 109 -33.24 14.84 2.68
CA LEU A 109 -32.27 14.05 3.45
C LEU A 109 -31.50 14.87 4.49
N GLY A 110 -31.67 16.20 4.50
CA GLY A 110 -31.22 17.08 5.57
C GLY A 110 -29.71 17.29 5.68
N PHE A 111 -28.92 16.94 4.65
CA PHE A 111 -27.51 17.30 4.62
C PHE A 111 -27.36 18.81 4.42
N SER A 112 -26.51 19.45 5.21
CA SER A 112 -26.20 20.85 4.98
C SER A 112 -25.09 21.01 3.93
N VAL A 113 -25.07 22.16 3.25
CA VAL A 113 -24.07 22.45 2.20
C VAL A 113 -22.65 22.34 2.74
N ASP A 114 -22.40 22.83 3.94
CA ASP A 114 -21.09 22.77 4.61
C ASP A 114 -20.65 21.33 4.91
N GLN A 115 -21.55 20.43 5.31
CA GLN A 115 -21.24 19.02 5.52
C GLN A 115 -20.80 18.33 4.23
N LEU A 116 -21.56 18.50 3.15
CA LEU A 116 -21.25 17.88 1.87
C LEU A 116 -19.95 18.45 1.28
N MET A 117 -19.78 19.76 1.36
CA MET A 117 -18.58 20.47 0.89
C MET A 117 -17.33 20.09 1.69
N GLU A 118 -17.45 19.91 3.02
CA GLU A 118 -16.34 19.47 3.86
C GLU A 118 -15.86 18.07 3.43
N LEU A 119 -16.79 17.15 3.22
CA LEU A 119 -16.49 15.78 2.78
C LEU A 119 -15.97 15.74 1.34
N ALA A 120 -16.51 16.57 0.45
CA ALA A 120 -16.06 16.69 -0.92
C ALA A 120 -14.61 17.21 -1.01
N GLY A 121 -14.31 18.32 -0.35
CA GLY A 121 -12.94 18.86 -0.32
C GLY A 121 -11.95 17.92 0.37
N LEU A 122 -12.37 17.22 1.43
CA LEU A 122 -11.54 16.15 2.04
C LEU A 122 -11.28 15.00 1.07
N SER A 123 -12.29 14.56 0.30
CA SER A 123 -12.10 13.54 -0.75
C SER A 123 -11.09 13.99 -1.81
N VAL A 124 -11.14 15.25 -2.24
CA VAL A 124 -10.20 15.83 -3.21
C VAL A 124 -8.78 15.85 -2.63
N ALA A 125 -8.60 16.37 -1.42
CA ALA A 125 -7.30 16.39 -0.76
C ALA A 125 -6.73 14.97 -0.56
N THR A 126 -7.59 14.00 -0.24
CA THR A 126 -7.22 12.58 -0.06
C THR A 126 -6.75 11.98 -1.39
N ALA A 127 -7.48 12.23 -2.48
CA ALA A 127 -7.11 11.73 -3.82
C ALA A 127 -5.77 12.31 -4.30
N ILE A 128 -5.53 13.59 -4.03
CA ILE A 128 -4.23 14.23 -4.29
C ILE A 128 -3.13 13.57 -3.45
N GLY A 129 -3.37 13.37 -2.15
CA GLY A 129 -2.44 12.72 -1.22
C GLY A 129 -2.08 11.28 -1.60
N GLU A 130 -3.00 10.54 -2.23
CA GLU A 130 -2.77 9.16 -2.68
C GLU A 130 -1.80 9.08 -3.87
N VAL A 131 -1.77 10.10 -4.74
CA VAL A 131 -1.01 10.06 -5.99
C VAL A 131 0.24 10.94 -5.95
N TYR A 132 0.12 12.16 -5.42
CA TYR A 132 1.14 13.20 -5.54
C TYR A 132 1.75 13.49 -4.17
N LYS A 133 2.80 12.75 -3.77
CA LYS A 133 3.41 12.86 -2.44
C LYS A 133 3.85 14.30 -2.11
N SER A 134 3.59 14.77 -0.89
CA SER A 134 3.95 16.13 -0.43
C SER A 134 5.44 16.43 -0.45
N SER A 135 6.30 15.41 -0.39
CA SER A 135 7.75 15.53 -0.57
C SER A 135 8.18 15.91 -1.99
N GLU A 136 7.32 15.67 -2.98
CA GLU A 136 7.60 15.92 -4.40
C GLU A 136 6.74 17.05 -4.98
N TYR A 137 5.48 17.14 -4.56
CA TYR A 137 4.47 18.08 -5.09
C TYR A 137 4.03 19.07 -4.02
N SER A 138 4.98 19.71 -3.34
CA SER A 138 4.69 20.48 -2.11
C SER A 138 3.86 21.73 -2.37
N ARG A 139 4.19 22.54 -3.39
CA ARG A 139 3.56 23.85 -3.64
C ARG A 139 2.33 23.69 -4.53
N ILE A 140 1.15 23.93 -3.99
CA ILE A 140 -0.13 23.71 -4.69
C ILE A 140 -0.81 25.04 -4.96
N LEU A 141 -1.22 25.32 -6.20
CA LEU A 141 -2.12 26.43 -6.49
C LEU A 141 -3.55 25.91 -6.67
N ALA A 142 -4.48 26.34 -5.80
CA ALA A 142 -5.91 26.11 -5.98
C ALA A 142 -6.59 27.34 -6.59
N ILE A 143 -7.21 27.17 -7.75
CA ILE A 143 -7.94 28.22 -8.45
C ILE A 143 -9.44 28.00 -8.22
N CYS A 144 -10.03 28.81 -7.35
CA CYS A 144 -11.40 28.65 -6.86
C CYS A 144 -12.38 29.56 -7.61
N GLY A 145 -13.50 29.00 -8.05
CA GLY A 145 -14.59 29.76 -8.65
C GLY A 145 -15.62 30.27 -7.64
N PRO A 146 -16.64 31.02 -8.08
CA PRO A 146 -17.62 31.66 -7.20
C PRO A 146 -18.71 30.68 -6.70
N GLY A 147 -18.71 29.42 -7.15
CA GLY A 147 -19.75 28.44 -6.80
C GLY A 147 -19.29 27.42 -5.76
N ASN A 148 -20.10 26.37 -5.59
CA ASN A 148 -19.81 25.26 -4.68
C ASN A 148 -18.46 24.59 -5.01
N ASN A 149 -18.13 24.41 -6.30
CA ASN A 149 -16.83 23.85 -6.71
C ASN A 149 -15.64 24.66 -6.17
N GLY A 150 -15.78 25.98 -6.10
CA GLY A 150 -14.78 26.84 -5.50
C GLY A 150 -14.67 26.62 -3.99
N GLY A 151 -15.81 26.45 -3.31
CA GLY A 151 -15.85 26.05 -1.90
C GLY A 151 -15.19 24.70 -1.63
N ASP A 152 -15.43 23.70 -2.48
CA ASP A 152 -14.75 22.40 -2.43
C ASP A 152 -13.22 22.57 -2.57
N GLY A 153 -12.78 23.45 -3.46
CA GLY A 153 -11.37 23.82 -3.60
C GLY A 153 -10.77 24.50 -2.36
N LEU A 154 -11.52 25.39 -1.69
CA LEU A 154 -11.09 26.03 -0.44
C LEU A 154 -10.94 25.00 0.69
N VAL A 155 -11.91 24.09 0.84
CA VAL A 155 -11.84 22.98 1.79
C VAL A 155 -10.67 22.06 1.47
N ALA A 156 -10.50 21.67 0.20
CA ALA A 156 -9.41 20.81 -0.24
C ALA A 156 -8.04 21.44 0.10
N ALA A 157 -7.87 22.74 -0.15
CA ALA A 157 -6.63 23.44 0.19
C ALA A 157 -6.34 23.43 1.70
N ARG A 158 -7.36 23.61 2.55
CA ARG A 158 -7.19 23.49 4.01
C ARG A 158 -6.71 22.09 4.42
N HIS A 159 -7.33 21.04 3.89
CA HIS A 159 -6.90 19.66 4.19
C HIS A 159 -5.50 19.36 3.65
N LEU A 160 -5.17 19.84 2.44
CA LEU A 160 -3.82 19.71 1.88
C LEU A 160 -2.76 20.37 2.77
N HIS A 161 -3.04 21.53 3.39
CA HIS A 161 -2.14 22.09 4.39
C HIS A 161 -1.91 21.12 5.55
N HIS A 162 -2.97 20.52 6.11
CA HIS A 162 -2.85 19.53 7.17
C HIS A 162 -2.15 18.23 6.75
N PHE A 163 -2.15 17.90 5.46
CA PHE A 163 -1.42 16.76 4.88
C PHE A 163 0.06 17.07 4.59
N GLY A 164 0.53 18.29 4.91
CA GLY A 164 1.93 18.69 4.77
C GLY A 164 2.27 19.36 3.45
N TYR A 165 1.29 19.79 2.67
CA TYR A 165 1.49 20.60 1.46
C TYR A 165 1.54 22.10 1.78
N GLN A 166 1.99 22.89 0.82
CA GLN A 166 2.01 24.36 0.85
C GLN A 166 1.02 24.91 -0.18
N PRO A 167 -0.27 25.04 0.16
CA PRO A 167 -1.28 25.57 -0.75
C PRO A 167 -1.19 27.09 -0.88
N PHE A 168 -1.61 27.58 -2.05
CA PHE A 168 -1.82 28.97 -2.43
C PHE A 168 -3.19 29.06 -3.10
N ILE A 169 -3.94 30.13 -2.85
CA ILE A 169 -5.32 30.27 -3.34
C ILE A 169 -5.42 31.42 -4.33
N CYS A 170 -5.94 31.16 -5.53
CA CYS A 170 -6.45 32.20 -6.42
C CYS A 170 -7.98 32.16 -6.39
N TYR A 171 -8.61 33.10 -5.68
CA TYR A 171 -10.07 33.18 -5.56
C TYR A 171 -10.60 34.54 -6.07
N PRO A 172 -10.68 34.75 -7.40
CA PRO A 172 -10.85 36.07 -7.98
C PRO A 172 -12.25 36.65 -7.84
N LYS A 173 -13.28 35.80 -7.75
CA LYS A 173 -14.67 36.23 -7.50
C LYS A 173 -15.18 35.56 -6.23
N ARG A 174 -15.00 36.25 -5.09
CA ARG A 174 -15.43 35.76 -3.78
C ARG A 174 -16.95 35.85 -3.61
N THR A 175 -17.53 34.81 -3.05
CA THR A 175 -18.98 34.73 -2.84
C THR A 175 -19.36 35.35 -1.50
N PRO A 176 -20.24 36.37 -1.46
CA PRO A 176 -20.57 37.11 -0.24
C PRO A 176 -21.61 36.36 0.60
N LYS A 177 -21.33 35.09 0.94
CA LYS A 177 -22.17 34.25 1.80
C LYS A 177 -21.34 33.81 3.01
N THR A 178 -22.00 33.70 4.16
CA THR A 178 -21.36 33.36 5.46
C THR A 178 -20.49 32.11 5.37
N LEU A 179 -20.96 31.06 4.69
CA LEU A 179 -20.19 29.83 4.48
C LEU A 179 -18.81 30.10 3.87
N TYR A 180 -18.77 30.82 2.76
CA TYR A 180 -17.53 31.09 2.02
C TYR A 180 -16.60 32.04 2.78
N ASN A 181 -17.15 33.03 3.48
CA ASN A 181 -16.37 33.88 4.38
C ASN A 181 -15.73 33.06 5.50
N GLY A 182 -16.45 32.09 6.05
CA GLY A 182 -15.93 31.14 7.04
C GLY A 182 -14.76 30.30 6.48
N LEU A 183 -14.91 29.75 5.28
CA LEU A 183 -13.83 28.99 4.62
C LEU A 183 -12.58 29.83 4.37
N VAL A 184 -12.75 31.07 3.90
CA VAL A 184 -11.65 32.01 3.73
C VAL A 184 -10.96 32.29 5.07
N THR A 185 -11.74 32.57 6.12
CA THR A 185 -11.19 32.83 7.46
C THR A 185 -10.38 31.65 7.99
N GLN A 186 -10.84 30.42 7.76
CA GLN A 186 -10.11 29.21 8.14
C GLN A 186 -8.76 29.10 7.42
N LEU A 187 -8.71 29.38 6.12
CA LEU A 187 -7.47 29.37 5.34
C LEU A 187 -6.50 30.48 5.78
N GLU A 188 -7.02 31.69 6.01
CA GLU A 188 -6.24 32.82 6.52
C GLU A 188 -5.66 32.52 7.92
N SER A 189 -6.42 31.83 8.79
CA SER A 189 -5.92 31.43 10.12
C SER A 189 -4.74 30.43 10.05
N LEU A 190 -4.62 29.70 8.95
CA LEU A 190 -3.50 28.79 8.67
C LEU A 190 -2.37 29.50 7.91
N SER A 191 -2.46 30.82 7.72
CA SER A 191 -1.51 31.63 6.94
C SER A 191 -1.36 31.16 5.49
N ILE A 192 -2.42 30.59 4.91
CA ILE A 192 -2.43 30.15 3.51
C ILE A 192 -2.55 31.39 2.61
N PRO A 193 -1.60 31.64 1.68
CA PRO A 193 -1.61 32.85 0.87
C PRO A 193 -2.76 32.90 -0.15
N PHE A 194 -3.42 34.05 -0.26
CA PHE A 194 -4.34 34.37 -1.35
C PHE A 194 -3.65 35.27 -2.38
N LEU A 195 -3.57 34.82 -3.62
CA LEU A 195 -2.99 35.53 -4.75
C LEU A 195 -4.10 36.17 -5.59
N SER A 196 -3.91 37.43 -5.99
CA SER A 196 -4.74 37.99 -7.06
C SER A 196 -4.31 37.43 -8.41
N ILE A 197 -5.14 37.57 -9.44
CA ILE A 197 -4.79 37.13 -10.80
C ILE A 197 -3.52 37.83 -11.29
N ASN A 198 -3.32 39.09 -10.91
CA ASN A 198 -2.16 39.88 -11.30
C ASN A 198 -0.88 39.43 -10.59
N ASP A 199 -1.01 38.81 -9.41
CA ASP A 199 0.13 38.30 -8.63
C ASP A 199 0.51 36.87 -9.03
N LEU A 200 -0.28 36.22 -9.89
CA LEU A 200 0.09 34.92 -10.40
C LEU A 200 1.33 35.09 -11.30
N PRO A 201 2.41 34.30 -11.07
CA PRO A 201 3.63 34.38 -11.89
C PRO A 201 3.27 34.06 -13.34
N GLN A 202 3.98 34.55 -14.36
CA GLN A 202 3.64 34.24 -15.75
C GLN A 202 3.76 32.75 -16.10
N HIS A 203 4.77 32.06 -15.56
CA HIS A 203 5.00 30.63 -15.72
C HIS A 203 4.65 29.87 -14.42
N LEU A 204 3.49 29.19 -14.37
CA LEU A 204 3.04 28.50 -13.14
C LEU A 204 4.02 27.41 -12.67
N ALA A 205 4.69 26.73 -13.61
CA ALA A 205 5.59 25.60 -13.32
C ALA A 205 6.84 25.98 -12.48
N GLU A 206 7.18 27.27 -12.44
CA GLU A 206 8.32 27.74 -11.63
C GLU A 206 7.95 27.74 -10.14
N ASN A 207 6.73 28.17 -9.83
CA ASN A 207 6.27 28.44 -8.47
C ASN A 207 5.38 27.33 -7.87
N PHE A 208 4.75 26.52 -8.71
CA PHE A 208 3.81 25.50 -8.27
C PHE A 208 4.16 24.14 -8.86
N ASP A 209 4.03 23.13 -8.02
CA ASP A 209 4.32 21.75 -8.35
C ASP A 209 3.03 21.03 -8.77
N LEU A 210 1.84 21.52 -8.37
CA LEU A 210 0.53 20.98 -8.74
C LEU A 210 -0.53 22.09 -8.80
N ILE A 211 -1.48 21.99 -9.73
CA ILE A 211 -2.61 22.93 -9.86
C ILE A 211 -3.94 22.23 -9.60
N VAL A 212 -4.79 22.82 -8.75
CA VAL A 212 -6.16 22.39 -8.52
C VAL A 212 -7.12 23.33 -9.25
N ASP A 213 -7.82 22.77 -10.23
CA ASP A 213 -8.93 23.39 -10.94
C ASP A 213 -10.23 23.19 -10.15
N ALA A 214 -10.64 24.24 -9.45
CA ALA A 214 -11.86 24.32 -8.65
C ALA A 214 -12.77 25.46 -9.14
N MET A 215 -12.72 25.80 -10.44
CA MET A 215 -13.43 26.98 -10.97
C MET A 215 -14.91 26.69 -11.23
N PHE A 216 -15.24 25.66 -12.01
CA PHE A 216 -16.62 25.37 -12.42
C PHE A 216 -16.94 23.88 -12.23
N GLY A 217 -18.04 23.61 -11.52
CA GLY A 217 -18.59 22.27 -11.33
C GLY A 217 -19.79 21.99 -12.24
N PHE A 218 -20.47 20.86 -12.04
CA PHE A 218 -21.56 20.40 -12.91
C PHE A 218 -22.75 21.37 -13.09
N SER A 219 -22.98 22.30 -12.14
CA SER A 219 -24.08 23.26 -12.22
C SER A 219 -23.79 24.48 -13.11
N PHE A 220 -22.55 24.61 -13.60
CA PHE A 220 -22.18 25.70 -14.51
C PHE A 220 -22.83 25.52 -15.88
N ASN A 221 -23.30 26.62 -16.46
CA ASN A 221 -23.94 26.66 -17.77
C ASN A 221 -23.38 27.81 -18.60
N GLY A 222 -23.16 27.56 -19.89
CA GLY A 222 -22.65 28.54 -20.86
C GLY A 222 -21.13 28.58 -20.95
N GLN A 223 -20.60 29.66 -21.53
CA GLN A 223 -19.16 29.86 -21.73
C GLN A 223 -18.51 30.56 -20.52
N PRO A 224 -17.30 30.15 -20.12
CA PRO A 224 -16.49 30.89 -19.15
C PRO A 224 -16.37 32.36 -19.57
N ARG A 225 -16.40 33.27 -18.58
CA ARG A 225 -16.27 34.71 -18.78
C ARG A 225 -15.10 35.25 -17.97
N PRO A 226 -14.59 36.46 -18.28
CA PRO A 226 -13.52 37.09 -17.52
C PRO A 226 -13.79 37.12 -16.01
N PRO A 227 -12.80 36.76 -15.19
CA PRO A 227 -11.41 36.42 -15.55
C PRO A 227 -11.14 34.91 -15.74
N PHE A 228 -12.17 34.06 -15.78
CA PHE A 228 -11.99 32.60 -15.73
C PHE A 228 -11.66 31.98 -17.09
N ASP A 229 -12.08 32.60 -18.19
CA ASP A 229 -11.63 32.25 -19.54
C ASP A 229 -10.10 32.37 -19.67
N ASP A 230 -9.53 33.49 -19.25
CA ASP A 230 -8.08 33.71 -19.26
C ASP A 230 -7.34 32.70 -18.39
N LEU A 231 -7.86 32.39 -17.20
CA LEU A 231 -7.29 31.38 -16.30
C LEU A 231 -7.33 29.98 -16.92
N ILE A 232 -8.44 29.59 -17.55
CA ILE A 232 -8.54 28.30 -18.25
C ILE A 232 -7.54 28.23 -19.41
N GLN A 233 -7.45 29.28 -20.24
CA GLN A 233 -6.49 29.33 -21.35
C GLN A 233 -5.06 29.17 -20.85
N ARG A 234 -4.73 29.84 -19.75
CA ARG A 234 -3.42 29.74 -19.12
C ARG A 234 -3.09 28.32 -18.66
N LEU A 235 -4.06 27.57 -18.14
CA LEU A 235 -3.87 26.16 -17.78
C LEU A 235 -3.73 25.25 -19.01
N VAL A 236 -4.46 25.52 -20.10
CA VAL A 236 -4.32 24.81 -21.38
C VAL A 236 -2.92 24.99 -21.98
N SER A 237 -2.34 26.19 -21.88
CA SER A 237 -0.99 26.48 -22.38
C SER A 237 0.12 25.72 -21.64
N LEU A 238 -0.06 25.32 -20.38
CA LEU A 238 0.96 24.57 -19.61
C LEU A 238 1.40 23.24 -20.24
N ARG A 239 0.54 22.66 -21.08
CA ARG A 239 0.81 21.42 -21.81
C ARG A 239 1.64 21.62 -23.08
N HIS A 240 1.64 22.84 -23.62
CA HIS A 240 2.31 23.19 -24.88
C HIS A 240 3.72 23.73 -24.66
N ASP A 241 4.00 24.24 -23.46
CA ASP A 241 5.32 24.72 -23.07
C ASP A 241 6.27 23.55 -22.81
N ASN A 242 6.95 23.08 -23.86
CA ASN A 242 8.14 22.22 -23.78
C ASN A 242 9.38 23.01 -23.29
N TYR A 243 9.22 23.85 -22.26
CA TYR A 243 10.34 24.64 -21.76
C TYR A 243 11.30 23.80 -20.93
N VAL A 244 12.55 23.87 -21.34
CA VAL A 244 13.77 23.26 -20.84
C VAL A 244 13.75 22.99 -19.32
N SER A 245 13.93 21.70 -18.97
CA SER A 245 14.39 21.17 -17.67
C SER A 245 13.40 21.03 -16.49
N LYS A 246 12.14 21.46 -16.57
CA LYS A 246 11.15 21.21 -15.47
C LYS A 246 9.84 20.63 -15.99
N ARG A 247 9.34 19.57 -15.33
CA ARG A 247 8.08 18.90 -15.65
C ARG A 247 6.90 19.87 -15.42
N SER A 248 5.99 20.00 -16.38
CA SER A 248 4.75 20.78 -16.19
C SER A 248 3.96 20.25 -14.99
N PRO A 249 3.40 21.13 -14.12
CA PRO A 249 2.67 20.71 -12.95
C PRO A 249 1.39 19.97 -13.37
N PRO A 250 1.07 18.81 -12.76
CA PRO A 250 -0.18 18.13 -13.02
C PRO A 250 -1.38 19.01 -12.65
N ILE A 251 -2.45 18.86 -13.41
CA ILE A 251 -3.72 19.56 -13.19
C ILE A 251 -4.73 18.57 -12.61
N VAL A 252 -5.34 18.95 -11.49
CA VAL A 252 -6.38 18.19 -10.79
C VAL A 252 -7.70 18.94 -10.89
N SER A 253 -8.68 18.41 -11.62
CA SER A 253 -10.01 19.02 -11.72
C SER A 253 -10.97 18.41 -10.70
N ILE A 254 -11.64 19.29 -9.95
CA ILE A 254 -12.70 18.92 -9.02
C ILE A 254 -14.01 18.78 -9.80
N ASP A 255 -14.63 17.62 -9.65
CA ASP A 255 -15.92 17.21 -10.18
C ASP A 255 -16.01 17.05 -11.70
N ILE A 256 -15.76 18.14 -12.43
CA ILE A 256 -15.64 18.19 -13.88
C ILE A 256 -14.48 19.13 -14.26
N PRO A 257 -13.79 18.93 -15.40
CA PRO A 257 -12.81 19.90 -15.87
C PRO A 257 -13.48 21.23 -16.25
N SER A 258 -13.00 22.35 -15.70
CA SER A 258 -13.60 23.65 -15.96
C SER A 258 -13.56 24.00 -17.45
N GLY A 259 -14.70 24.44 -17.98
CA GLY A 259 -14.90 24.75 -19.41
C GLY A 259 -15.39 23.57 -20.25
N TRP A 260 -15.45 22.34 -19.71
CA TRP A 260 -16.09 21.22 -20.40
C TRP A 260 -17.62 21.32 -20.34
N HIS A 261 -18.29 20.82 -21.36
CA HIS A 261 -19.72 20.52 -21.28
C HIS A 261 -19.93 19.33 -20.35
N VAL A 262 -20.92 19.43 -19.44
CA VAL A 262 -21.15 18.47 -18.35
C VAL A 262 -21.44 17.05 -18.84
N GLU A 263 -21.96 16.92 -20.07
CA GLU A 263 -22.29 15.61 -20.65
C GLU A 263 -21.40 15.22 -21.82
N GLU A 264 -21.01 16.20 -22.65
CA GLU A 264 -20.28 15.94 -23.91
C GLU A 264 -18.77 16.06 -23.74
N GLY A 265 -18.31 16.62 -22.61
CA GLY A 265 -16.91 16.88 -22.34
C GLY A 265 -16.38 18.09 -23.11
N ASP A 266 -15.14 17.98 -23.55
CA ASP A 266 -14.50 19.03 -24.34
C ASP A 266 -15.02 19.01 -25.80
N ILE A 267 -16.05 19.82 -26.06
CA ILE A 267 -16.65 19.97 -27.38
C ILE A 267 -15.65 20.56 -28.40
N THR A 268 -14.75 21.43 -27.93
CA THR A 268 -13.81 22.16 -28.80
C THR A 268 -12.58 21.33 -29.18
N GLY A 269 -12.22 20.35 -28.35
CA GLY A 269 -10.97 19.60 -28.46
C GLY A 269 -9.74 20.32 -27.87
N GLU A 270 -9.85 21.64 -27.66
CA GLU A 270 -8.81 22.55 -27.16
C GLU A 270 -8.94 22.88 -25.67
N GLY A 271 -9.92 22.28 -24.98
CA GLY A 271 -10.17 22.50 -23.57
C GLY A 271 -9.14 21.86 -22.65
N LEU A 272 -9.32 22.10 -21.34
CA LEU A 272 -8.44 21.61 -20.29
C LEU A 272 -8.26 20.09 -20.36
N LYS A 273 -7.02 19.60 -20.21
CA LYS A 273 -6.69 18.18 -20.14
C LYS A 273 -6.08 17.84 -18.77
N PRO A 274 -6.90 17.61 -17.73
CA PRO A 274 -6.37 17.33 -16.40
C PRO A 274 -5.66 15.98 -16.33
N ASP A 275 -4.65 15.88 -15.45
CA ASP A 275 -3.98 14.62 -15.13
C ASP A 275 -4.81 13.79 -14.14
N MET A 276 -5.56 14.48 -13.27
CA MET A 276 -6.49 13.88 -12.33
C MET A 276 -7.87 14.50 -12.43
N LEU A 277 -8.90 13.65 -12.45
CA LEU A 277 -10.29 14.04 -12.25
C LEU A 277 -10.79 13.43 -10.93
N VAL A 278 -11.34 14.25 -10.04
CA VAL A 278 -12.01 13.78 -8.82
C VAL A 278 -13.50 14.02 -8.96
N SER A 279 -14.24 13.02 -9.44
CA SER A 279 -15.70 13.10 -9.52
C SER A 279 -16.32 13.03 -8.13
N LEU A 280 -17.26 13.92 -7.81
CA LEU A 280 -17.95 13.95 -6.52
C LEU A 280 -19.34 13.33 -6.64
N THR A 281 -19.76 12.59 -5.60
CA THR A 281 -21.05 11.87 -5.51
C THR A 281 -21.16 10.70 -6.49
N ALA A 282 -21.16 11.01 -7.79
CA ALA A 282 -21.03 10.09 -8.90
C ALA A 282 -20.39 10.82 -10.10
N PRO A 283 -19.67 10.12 -11.00
CA PRO A 283 -19.13 10.73 -12.22
C PRO A 283 -20.22 11.36 -13.08
N LYS A 284 -19.93 12.53 -13.67
CA LYS A 284 -20.78 13.15 -14.70
C LYS A 284 -20.50 12.56 -16.07
N LEU A 285 -21.47 12.59 -16.99
CA LEU A 285 -21.35 12.00 -18.33
C LEU A 285 -20.09 12.44 -19.08
N CYS A 286 -19.64 13.69 -18.92
CA CYS A 286 -18.38 14.18 -19.51
C CYS A 286 -17.14 13.38 -19.11
N ALA A 287 -17.14 12.77 -17.91
CA ALA A 287 -16.02 11.99 -17.41
C ALA A 287 -15.75 10.74 -18.26
N LYS A 288 -16.71 10.28 -19.09
CA LYS A 288 -16.46 9.24 -20.10
C LYS A 288 -15.42 9.66 -21.16
N LYS A 289 -15.21 10.96 -21.33
CA LYS A 289 -14.21 11.55 -22.25
C LYS A 289 -12.88 11.86 -21.56
N PHE A 290 -12.78 11.62 -20.25
CA PHE A 290 -11.54 11.83 -19.51
C PHE A 290 -10.48 10.80 -19.95
N VAL A 291 -9.28 11.29 -20.24
CA VAL A 291 -8.14 10.48 -20.72
C VAL A 291 -6.92 10.60 -19.83
N GLY A 292 -7.01 11.35 -18.73
CA GLY A 292 -5.90 11.50 -17.79
C GLY A 292 -5.61 10.20 -17.02
N PRO A 293 -4.39 10.07 -16.45
CA PRO A 293 -3.95 8.85 -15.77
C PRO A 293 -4.71 8.54 -14.46
N TYR A 294 -5.37 9.52 -13.83
CA TYR A 294 -5.99 9.34 -12.52
C TYR A 294 -7.45 9.79 -12.52
N HIS A 295 -8.39 8.88 -12.32
CA HIS A 295 -9.79 9.21 -12.08
C HIS A 295 -10.17 8.67 -10.71
N PHE A 296 -10.67 9.53 -9.83
CA PHE A 296 -11.13 9.18 -8.49
C PHE A 296 -12.61 9.52 -8.35
N LEU A 297 -13.30 8.70 -7.55
CA LEU A 297 -14.62 8.97 -7.03
C LEU A 297 -14.47 9.40 -5.57
N GLY A 298 -14.95 10.60 -5.25
CA GLY A 298 -15.05 11.17 -3.91
C GLY A 298 -16.50 11.41 -3.50
N GLY A 299 -16.69 12.01 -2.33
CA GLY A 299 -18.04 12.24 -1.79
C GLY A 299 -18.67 10.95 -1.25
N ARG A 300 -17.98 10.29 -0.32
CA ARG A 300 -18.44 9.07 0.35
C ARG A 300 -19.57 9.33 1.35
N PHE A 301 -20.70 9.83 0.86
CA PHE A 301 -21.90 10.15 1.64
C PHE A 301 -23.21 9.75 0.94
N VAL A 302 -23.13 9.13 -0.26
CA VAL A 302 -24.31 8.75 -1.05
C VAL A 302 -25.16 7.70 -0.30
N PRO A 303 -26.41 8.02 0.11
CA PRO A 303 -27.26 7.08 0.81
C PRO A 303 -27.78 5.97 -0.12
N PRO A 304 -28.08 4.76 0.40
CA PRO A 304 -28.62 3.67 -0.40
C PRO A 304 -29.89 4.03 -1.18
N SER A 305 -30.74 4.91 -0.64
CA SER A 305 -31.96 5.40 -1.31
C SER A 305 -31.67 6.14 -2.62
N ILE A 306 -30.63 6.98 -2.65
CA ILE A 306 -30.16 7.65 -3.86
C ILE A 306 -29.60 6.61 -4.84
N SER A 307 -28.72 5.72 -4.38
CA SER A 307 -28.13 4.68 -5.23
C SER A 307 -29.20 3.80 -5.87
N SER A 308 -30.25 3.43 -5.14
CA SER A 308 -31.38 2.66 -5.69
C SER A 308 -32.24 3.48 -6.66
N LYS A 309 -32.56 4.75 -6.34
CA LYS A 309 -33.39 5.63 -7.19
C LYS A 309 -32.76 5.86 -8.57
N TYR A 310 -31.46 6.17 -8.59
CA TYR A 310 -30.72 6.47 -9.82
C TYR A 310 -29.95 5.27 -10.39
N LYS A 311 -30.14 4.07 -9.82
CA LYS A 311 -29.46 2.83 -10.22
C LYS A 311 -27.93 3.03 -10.32
N LEU A 312 -27.36 3.67 -9.30
CA LEU A 312 -25.92 3.94 -9.25
C LEU A 312 -25.15 2.67 -8.91
N CYS A 313 -24.29 2.25 -9.83
CA CYS A 313 -23.25 1.26 -9.61
C CYS A 313 -21.99 1.99 -9.14
N LEU A 314 -21.84 2.17 -7.82
CA LEU A 314 -20.66 2.80 -7.24
C LEU A 314 -19.73 1.73 -6.63
N PRO A 315 -18.40 1.85 -6.81
CA PRO A 315 -17.45 0.94 -6.21
C PRO A 315 -17.44 1.06 -4.68
N LYS A 316 -17.01 -0.01 -4.01
CA LYS A 316 -16.78 0.03 -2.56
C LYS A 316 -15.52 0.83 -2.26
N TYR A 317 -15.63 1.79 -1.35
CA TYR A 317 -14.48 2.52 -0.83
C TYR A 317 -13.64 1.61 0.08
N PRO A 318 -12.31 1.57 -0.08
CA PRO A 318 -11.44 0.73 0.74
C PRO A 318 -11.30 1.30 2.15
N GLY A 319 -11.54 0.47 3.17
CA GLY A 319 -11.38 0.83 4.58
C GLY A 319 -12.09 2.14 4.95
N THR A 320 -11.34 3.10 5.48
CA THR A 320 -11.78 4.44 5.88
C THR A 320 -11.52 5.51 4.82
N SER A 321 -11.09 5.14 3.60
CA SER A 321 -10.79 6.11 2.55
C SER A 321 -12.01 6.94 2.16
N MET A 322 -11.78 8.22 1.89
CA MET A 322 -12.79 9.18 1.40
C MET A 322 -12.83 9.26 -0.13
N CYS A 323 -11.90 8.60 -0.82
CA CYS A 323 -11.90 8.47 -2.27
C CYS A 323 -11.62 7.02 -2.68
N VAL A 324 -11.98 6.68 -3.92
CA VAL A 324 -11.64 5.41 -4.53
C VAL A 324 -11.30 5.63 -5.99
N ARG A 325 -10.22 5.02 -6.46
CA ARG A 325 -9.82 5.10 -7.85
C ARG A 325 -10.85 4.40 -8.75
N ILE A 326 -11.28 5.09 -9.79
CA ILE A 326 -12.17 4.60 -10.84
C ILE A 326 -11.51 4.76 -12.22
N GLY A 327 -12.06 4.13 -13.25
CA GLY A 327 -11.50 4.17 -14.60
C GLY A 327 -10.36 3.18 -14.85
N LYS A 328 -9.76 3.26 -16.04
CA LYS A 328 -8.74 2.31 -16.47
C LYS A 328 -7.44 2.50 -15.67
N PRO A 329 -6.81 1.43 -15.17
CA PRO A 329 -5.47 1.54 -14.63
C PRO A 329 -4.54 2.09 -15.71
N PRO A 330 -3.59 2.98 -15.34
CA PRO A 330 -2.76 3.68 -16.29
C PRO A 330 -1.85 2.65 -16.98
N SER A 331 -1.54 2.88 -18.25
CA SER A 331 -0.45 2.15 -18.88
C SER A 331 0.85 2.59 -18.22
N VAL A 332 1.37 1.75 -17.33
CA VAL A 332 2.64 2.01 -16.65
C VAL A 332 3.78 1.66 -17.60
N ASP A 333 4.57 2.66 -18.00
CA ASP A 333 5.88 2.39 -18.54
C ASP A 333 6.78 1.91 -17.41
N ILE A 334 7.12 0.62 -17.43
CA ILE A 334 7.95 -0.02 -16.39
C ILE A 334 9.30 0.68 -16.27
N ALA A 335 9.86 1.22 -17.37
CA ALA A 335 11.13 1.93 -17.33
C ALA A 335 11.06 3.25 -16.54
N SER A 336 9.87 3.86 -16.47
CA SER A 336 9.62 5.14 -15.78
C SER A 336 9.38 5.01 -14.28
N LEU A 337 9.19 3.79 -13.75
CA LEU A 337 9.00 3.53 -12.30
C LEU A 337 10.25 3.75 -11.45
N ARG A 338 11.28 4.36 -12.03
CA ARG A 338 12.57 4.57 -11.39
C ARG A 338 12.44 5.60 -10.27
N GLU A 339 12.86 5.20 -9.07
CA GLU A 339 13.06 6.10 -7.93
C GLU A 339 14.53 6.54 -7.85
N ASN A 340 14.76 7.77 -7.39
CA ASN A 340 16.10 8.25 -7.04
C ASN A 340 16.29 8.09 -5.53
N TYR A 341 17.20 7.19 -5.14
CA TYR A 341 17.51 6.97 -3.72
C TYR A 341 18.30 8.14 -3.13
N ILE A 342 17.98 8.48 -1.89
CA ILE A 342 18.76 9.39 -1.05
C ILE A 342 18.97 8.65 0.28
N SER A 343 20.20 8.25 0.56
CA SER A 343 20.54 7.47 1.76
C SER A 343 21.91 7.89 2.32
N PRO A 344 22.21 7.60 3.60
CA PRO A 344 23.56 7.74 4.14
C PRO A 344 24.57 6.89 3.36
N GLU A 345 25.81 7.37 3.23
CA GLU A 345 26.92 6.62 2.62
C GLU A 345 27.29 5.39 3.46
N LEU A 346 27.70 4.31 2.79
CA LEU A 346 28.24 3.12 3.42
C LEU A 346 29.75 3.04 3.16
N LEU A 347 30.55 3.37 4.17
CA LEU A 347 32.01 3.45 4.10
C LEU A 347 32.69 2.27 4.83
N GLU A 348 33.85 1.85 4.32
CA GLU A 348 34.62 0.68 4.77
C GLU A 348 35.11 0.79 6.21
N ASP A 349 35.41 2.00 6.66
CA ASP A 349 35.89 2.30 8.02
C ASP A 349 34.76 2.50 9.04
N GLN A 350 33.51 2.49 8.58
CA GLN A 350 32.31 2.71 9.42
C GLN A 350 31.49 1.44 9.67
N VAL A 351 31.88 0.33 9.05
CA VAL A 351 31.21 -0.96 9.21
C VAL A 351 31.90 -1.84 10.25
N ALA A 352 31.13 -2.75 10.86
CA ALA A 352 31.68 -3.67 11.84
C ALA A 352 32.65 -4.66 11.15
N PRO A 353 33.78 -5.03 11.79
CA PRO A 353 34.72 -6.00 11.22
C PRO A 353 34.10 -7.39 11.01
N ASP A 354 33.17 -7.79 11.88
CA ASP A 354 32.40 -9.02 11.74
C ASP A 354 31.09 -8.75 10.99
N PRO A 355 30.80 -9.45 9.88
CA PRO A 355 29.60 -9.22 9.10
C PRO A 355 28.30 -9.63 9.81
N VAL A 356 28.35 -10.55 10.78
CA VAL A 356 27.18 -10.91 11.59
C VAL A 356 26.82 -9.74 12.51
N ASP A 357 27.82 -9.10 13.12
CA ASP A 357 27.60 -7.90 13.92
C ASP A 357 27.07 -6.75 13.05
N GLN A 358 27.61 -6.58 11.83
CA GLN A 358 27.11 -5.60 10.86
C GLN A 358 25.67 -5.89 10.42
N PHE A 359 25.30 -7.17 10.24
CA PHE A 359 23.93 -7.58 9.96
C PHE A 359 22.99 -7.18 11.09
N PHE A 360 23.34 -7.48 12.35
CA PHE A 360 22.50 -7.12 13.49
C PHE A 360 22.31 -5.63 13.64
N LYS A 361 23.37 -4.83 13.42
CA LYS A 361 23.25 -3.36 13.38
C LYS A 361 22.16 -2.91 12.39
N TRP A 362 22.20 -3.38 11.15
CA TRP A 362 21.18 -3.00 10.17
C TRP A 362 19.81 -3.62 10.43
N PHE A 363 19.75 -4.83 10.98
CA PHE A 363 18.51 -5.48 11.35
C PHE A 363 17.78 -4.69 12.45
N ASP A 364 18.49 -4.24 13.48
CA ASP A 364 17.96 -3.42 14.56
C ASP A 364 17.48 -2.06 14.05
N GLU A 365 18.21 -1.45 13.11
CA GLU A 365 17.78 -0.23 12.42
C GLU A 365 16.48 -0.44 11.62
N ALA A 366 16.34 -1.59 10.93
CA ALA A 366 15.11 -1.96 10.22
C ALA A 366 13.92 -2.16 11.17
N VAL A 367 14.15 -2.77 12.35
CA VAL A 367 13.14 -2.91 13.39
C VAL A 367 12.75 -1.54 13.96
N ALA A 368 13.72 -0.70 14.29
CA ALA A 368 13.49 0.64 14.85
C ALA A 368 12.73 1.57 13.89
N ALA A 369 12.94 1.41 12.58
CA ALA A 369 12.19 2.12 11.54
C ALA A 369 10.76 1.58 11.33
N GLY A 370 10.35 0.53 12.04
CA GLY A 370 8.99 0.00 11.98
C GLY A 370 8.68 -0.74 10.67
N LEU A 371 9.70 -1.29 9.99
CA LEU A 371 9.49 -2.06 8.77
C LEU A 371 8.60 -3.27 9.07
N ARG A 372 7.73 -3.60 8.11
CA ARG A 372 6.89 -4.79 8.20
C ARG A 372 7.73 -6.04 7.93
N GLU A 373 7.73 -6.97 8.88
CA GLU A 373 8.43 -8.27 8.79
C GLU A 373 9.90 -8.17 8.33
N PRO A 374 10.76 -7.42 9.04
CA PRO A 374 12.16 -7.21 8.63
C PRO A 374 12.98 -8.51 8.61
N ASN A 375 12.48 -9.57 9.27
CA ASN A 375 13.02 -10.92 9.27
C ASN A 375 12.57 -11.80 8.10
N ALA A 376 11.74 -11.28 7.18
CA ALA A 376 11.45 -11.97 5.92
C ALA A 376 12.67 -11.92 4.99
N MET A 377 13.08 -13.07 4.48
CA MET A 377 14.23 -13.22 3.59
C MET A 377 13.87 -14.07 2.37
N THR A 378 14.42 -13.72 1.22
CA THR A 378 14.37 -14.59 0.03
C THR A 378 15.44 -15.65 0.15
N LEU A 379 15.05 -16.91 0.18
CA LEU A 379 15.93 -18.07 0.14
C LEU A 379 16.00 -18.60 -1.29
N SER A 380 17.19 -18.58 -1.88
CA SER A 380 17.50 -19.19 -3.16
C SER A 380 18.27 -20.50 -2.96
N THR A 381 17.78 -21.56 -3.58
CA THR A 381 18.38 -22.90 -3.62
C THR A 381 18.44 -23.37 -5.07
N SER A 382 19.23 -24.39 -5.37
CA SER A 382 19.31 -24.95 -6.72
C SER A 382 19.28 -26.47 -6.67
N ASP A 383 18.71 -27.09 -7.70
CA ASP A 383 18.83 -28.53 -7.89
C ASP A 383 20.27 -28.93 -8.28
N ARG A 384 20.50 -30.24 -8.40
CA ARG A 384 21.79 -30.81 -8.84
C ARG A 384 22.26 -30.34 -10.22
N GLU A 385 21.37 -29.81 -11.07
CA GLU A 385 21.71 -29.27 -12.39
C GLU A 385 22.06 -27.77 -12.32
N GLY A 386 22.00 -27.17 -11.12
CA GLY A 386 22.28 -25.75 -10.90
C GLY A 386 21.10 -24.84 -11.24
N LYS A 387 19.89 -25.38 -11.46
CA LYS A 387 18.72 -24.57 -11.77
C LYS A 387 18.17 -23.94 -10.48
N PRO A 388 18.17 -22.60 -10.36
CA PRO A 388 17.77 -21.95 -9.13
C PRO A 388 16.26 -21.93 -8.96
N SER A 389 15.81 -21.92 -7.71
CA SER A 389 14.47 -21.55 -7.34
C SER A 389 14.48 -20.71 -6.06
N SER A 390 13.56 -19.77 -5.94
CA SER A 390 13.53 -18.79 -4.85
C SER A 390 12.15 -18.69 -4.21
N ARG A 391 12.10 -18.38 -2.92
CA ARG A 391 10.89 -18.13 -2.15
C ARG A 391 11.21 -17.31 -0.91
N VAL A 392 10.21 -16.63 -0.37
CA VAL A 392 10.32 -15.98 0.93
C VAL A 392 10.21 -17.03 2.05
N VAL A 393 11.10 -16.94 3.04
CA VAL A 393 11.03 -17.63 4.32
C VAL A 393 11.27 -16.62 5.44
N LEU A 394 10.97 -16.98 6.68
CA LEU A 394 11.22 -16.13 7.83
C LEU A 394 12.49 -16.59 8.54
N LEU A 395 13.41 -15.67 8.80
CA LEU A 395 14.50 -15.85 9.73
C LEU A 395 13.94 -16.05 11.14
N LYS A 396 14.43 -17.08 11.84
CA LYS A 396 13.99 -17.48 13.19
C LYS A 396 15.09 -17.50 14.23
N GLY A 397 16.34 -17.55 13.78
CA GLY A 397 17.52 -17.34 14.62
C GLY A 397 18.66 -16.85 13.74
N ALA A 398 19.53 -16.04 14.31
CA ALA A 398 20.82 -15.70 13.73
C ALA A 398 21.83 -15.58 14.86
N ASP A 399 23.05 -16.04 14.63
CA ASP A 399 24.16 -15.96 15.55
C ASP A 399 25.47 -16.13 14.77
N LYS A 400 26.61 -16.21 15.46
CA LYS A 400 27.92 -16.42 14.85
C LYS A 400 28.05 -17.76 14.10
N HIS A 401 27.16 -18.72 14.37
CA HIS A 401 27.12 -20.01 13.69
C HIS A 401 26.22 -20.01 12.45
N GLY A 402 25.38 -18.98 12.26
CA GLY A 402 24.67 -18.78 11.00
C GLY A 402 23.21 -18.36 11.15
N PHE A 403 22.44 -18.55 10.06
CA PHE A 403 21.06 -18.09 9.90
C PHE A 403 20.09 -19.26 9.85
N VAL A 404 19.09 -19.27 10.72
CA VAL A 404 18.17 -20.39 10.94
C VAL A 404 16.77 -20.09 10.42
N TRP A 405 16.19 -21.04 9.69
CA TRP A 405 14.78 -21.07 9.33
C TRP A 405 14.23 -22.49 9.44
N TYR A 406 12.90 -22.64 9.48
CA TYR A 406 12.24 -23.93 9.61
C TYR A 406 11.33 -24.22 8.43
N THR A 407 11.25 -25.50 8.05
CA THR A 407 10.53 -25.94 6.84
C THR A 407 10.09 -27.39 6.98
N ASN A 408 9.28 -27.85 6.01
CA ASN A 408 9.08 -29.27 5.75
C ASN A 408 10.27 -29.80 4.92
N TYR A 409 10.88 -30.90 5.36
CA TYR A 409 12.02 -31.59 4.74
C TYR A 409 11.68 -32.31 3.43
N GLU A 410 10.39 -32.50 3.11
CA GLU A 410 9.89 -33.05 1.84
C GLU A 410 9.56 -31.94 0.82
N SER A 411 9.75 -30.67 1.20
CA SER A 411 9.51 -29.57 0.27
C SER A 411 10.57 -29.52 -0.83
N ARG A 412 10.23 -28.89 -1.97
CA ARG A 412 11.18 -28.72 -3.09
C ARG A 412 12.53 -28.14 -2.65
N LYS A 413 12.53 -27.11 -1.79
CA LYS A 413 13.76 -26.46 -1.32
C LYS A 413 14.62 -27.41 -0.48
N ALA A 414 13.99 -28.30 0.29
CA ALA A 414 14.71 -29.24 1.14
C ALA A 414 15.31 -30.38 0.32
N HIS A 415 14.60 -30.84 -0.73
CA HIS A 415 15.17 -31.75 -1.72
C HIS A 415 16.37 -31.13 -2.44
N GLU A 416 16.22 -29.89 -2.94
CA GLU A 416 17.33 -29.14 -3.55
C GLU A 416 18.52 -29.02 -2.59
N LEU A 417 18.30 -28.65 -1.32
CA LEU A 417 19.36 -28.57 -0.30
C LEU A 417 20.03 -29.91 0.03
N SER A 418 19.29 -31.02 -0.07
CA SER A 418 19.85 -32.35 0.15
C SER A 418 20.77 -32.81 -0.98
N GLU A 419 20.53 -32.33 -2.20
CA GLU A 419 21.37 -32.60 -3.37
C GLU A 419 22.51 -31.59 -3.51
N ASN A 420 22.26 -30.34 -3.12
CA ASN A 420 23.20 -29.22 -3.21
C ASN A 420 23.07 -28.35 -1.94
N PRO A 421 24.02 -28.44 -0.99
CA PRO A 421 23.92 -27.74 0.29
C PRO A 421 24.21 -26.23 0.18
N HIS A 422 24.43 -25.67 -1.01
CA HIS A 422 24.66 -24.23 -1.18
C HIS A 422 23.35 -23.46 -1.29
N ALA A 423 23.27 -22.31 -0.62
CA ALA A 423 22.13 -21.41 -0.72
C ALA A 423 22.54 -19.95 -0.60
N SER A 424 21.62 -19.06 -1.01
CA SER A 424 21.74 -17.62 -0.84
C SER A 424 20.50 -17.07 -0.13
N LEU A 425 20.72 -16.16 0.82
CA LEU A 425 19.70 -15.38 1.51
C LEU A 425 19.78 -13.94 1.03
N LEU A 426 18.64 -13.32 0.74
CA LEU A 426 18.52 -11.90 0.41
C LEU A 426 17.46 -11.24 1.32
N PHE A 427 17.91 -10.27 2.10
CA PHE A 427 17.06 -9.32 2.80
C PHE A 427 16.93 -8.07 1.95
N TYR A 428 15.71 -7.57 1.76
CA TYR A 428 15.45 -6.31 1.08
C TYR A 428 14.59 -5.40 1.95
N TRP A 429 15.21 -4.35 2.48
CA TRP A 429 14.56 -3.35 3.33
C TRP A 429 14.33 -2.09 2.51
N ASN A 430 13.28 -2.11 1.69
CA ASN A 430 12.99 -1.08 0.70
C ASN A 430 12.90 0.34 1.28
N GLN A 431 12.28 0.52 2.45
CA GLN A 431 12.14 1.84 3.09
C GLN A 431 13.49 2.45 3.50
N LEU A 432 14.52 1.63 3.69
CA LEU A 432 15.87 2.06 4.04
C LEU A 432 16.82 2.02 2.83
N ASN A 433 16.32 1.64 1.65
CA ASN A 433 17.12 1.40 0.43
C ASN A 433 18.28 0.44 0.69
N ARG A 434 18.08 -0.63 1.47
CA ARG A 434 19.14 -1.57 1.85
C ARG A 434 18.87 -2.98 1.38
N GLN A 435 19.96 -3.67 1.03
CA GLN A 435 19.96 -5.10 0.80
C GLN A 435 21.10 -5.77 1.56
N VAL A 436 20.84 -6.95 2.12
CA VAL A 436 21.89 -7.82 2.67
C VAL A 436 21.80 -9.16 1.98
N ARG A 437 22.92 -9.58 1.37
CA ARG A 437 23.07 -10.93 0.81
C ARG A 437 23.96 -11.75 1.71
N VAL A 438 23.58 -13.00 1.93
CA VAL A 438 24.36 -13.98 2.69
C VAL A 438 24.44 -15.26 1.85
N GLU A 439 25.65 -15.75 1.60
CA GLU A 439 25.90 -16.98 0.85
C GLU A 439 26.65 -17.97 1.73
N GLY A 440 26.35 -19.25 1.59
CA GLY A 440 26.94 -20.26 2.47
C GLY A 440 26.49 -21.69 2.20
N THR A 441 26.94 -22.60 3.06
CA THR A 441 26.48 -23.99 3.10
C THR A 441 25.38 -24.16 4.13
N VAL A 442 24.48 -25.12 3.91
CA VAL A 442 23.30 -25.34 4.73
C VAL A 442 23.36 -26.73 5.36
N GLU A 443 23.05 -26.80 6.65
CA GLU A 443 22.93 -28.04 7.40
C GLU A 443 21.62 -28.08 8.20
N LYS A 444 21.16 -29.27 8.56
CA LYS A 444 20.01 -29.41 9.46
C LYS A 444 20.42 -29.01 10.87
N VAL A 445 19.56 -28.28 11.58
CA VAL A 445 19.73 -28.05 13.02
C VAL A 445 19.43 -29.34 13.78
N SER A 446 19.78 -29.39 15.07
CA SER A 446 19.49 -30.57 15.88
C SER A 446 17.99 -30.82 16.02
N ARG A 447 17.62 -32.07 16.35
CA ARG A 447 16.21 -32.42 16.55
C ARG A 447 15.64 -31.67 17.75
N GLU A 448 16.46 -31.46 18.78
CA GLU A 448 16.12 -30.72 20.00
C GLU A 448 15.86 -29.24 19.68
N GLU A 449 16.70 -28.60 18.87
CA GLU A 449 16.48 -27.22 18.41
C GLU A 449 15.19 -27.10 17.57
N SER A 450 14.90 -28.12 16.74
CA SER A 450 13.65 -28.20 15.98
C SER A 450 12.42 -28.37 16.86
N GLU A 451 12.51 -29.21 17.91
CA GLU A 451 11.43 -29.48 18.84
C GLU A 451 11.10 -28.27 19.72
N GLN A 452 12.14 -27.62 20.28
CA GLN A 452 11.99 -26.39 21.05
C GLN A 452 11.28 -25.30 20.24
N TYR A 453 11.73 -25.05 19.00
CA TYR A 453 11.08 -24.07 18.16
C TYR A 453 9.67 -24.52 17.75
N PHE A 454 9.44 -25.79 17.40
CA PHE A 454 8.12 -26.30 17.03
C PHE A 454 7.09 -26.03 18.12
N HIS A 455 7.42 -26.33 19.38
CA HIS A 455 6.51 -26.13 20.51
C HIS A 455 6.32 -24.67 20.92
N SER A 456 7.25 -23.77 20.56
CA SER A 456 7.07 -22.32 20.75
C SER A 456 6.01 -21.72 19.82
N ARG A 457 5.66 -22.41 18.72
CA ARG A 457 4.71 -21.91 17.72
C ARG A 457 3.27 -21.99 18.24
N PRO A 458 2.37 -21.09 17.80
CA PRO A 458 0.94 -21.22 18.08
C PRO A 458 0.42 -22.60 17.69
N ARG A 459 -0.52 -23.16 18.46
CA ARG A 459 -1.04 -24.53 18.25
C ARG A 459 -1.58 -24.75 16.83
N GLY A 460 -2.30 -23.79 16.26
CA GLY A 460 -2.75 -23.87 14.86
C GLY A 460 -1.61 -23.91 13.84
N SER A 461 -0.47 -23.29 14.13
CA SER A 461 0.74 -23.40 13.29
C SER A 461 1.42 -24.76 13.41
N GLN A 462 1.38 -25.40 14.59
CA GLN A 462 1.85 -26.76 14.79
C GLN A 462 1.01 -27.73 13.96
N ILE A 463 -0.33 -27.63 14.04
CA ILE A 463 -1.26 -28.42 13.21
C ILE A 463 -1.01 -28.17 11.72
N GLY A 464 -0.92 -26.91 11.30
CA GLY A 464 -0.68 -26.56 9.90
C GLY A 464 0.62 -27.14 9.33
N ALA A 465 1.66 -27.32 10.16
CA ALA A 465 2.89 -27.98 9.74
C ALA A 465 2.73 -29.49 9.51
N ILE A 466 1.79 -30.16 10.21
CA ILE A 466 1.45 -31.57 10.00
C ILE A 466 0.60 -31.75 8.75
N VAL A 467 -0.43 -30.91 8.58
CA VAL A 467 -1.36 -30.97 7.44
C VAL A 467 -0.63 -30.72 6.12
N SER A 468 0.35 -29.82 6.12
CA SER A 468 1.00 -29.36 4.90
C SER A 468 2.09 -30.32 4.42
N LYS A 469 1.73 -31.18 3.46
CA LYS A 469 2.68 -31.81 2.52
C LYS A 469 3.21 -30.75 1.55
N GLN A 470 4.12 -29.92 2.05
CA GLN A 470 4.53 -28.70 1.38
C GLN A 470 5.12 -29.00 -0.01
N SER A 471 4.67 -28.26 -1.03
CA SER A 471 5.09 -28.41 -2.44
C SER A 471 4.52 -29.61 -3.21
N THR A 472 3.61 -30.40 -2.62
CA THR A 472 2.85 -31.42 -3.39
C THR A 472 1.55 -30.86 -3.96
N VAL A 473 1.07 -31.42 -5.07
CA VAL A 473 -0.23 -31.06 -5.65
C VAL A 473 -1.36 -31.60 -4.77
N VAL A 474 -2.35 -30.76 -4.47
CA VAL A 474 -3.59 -31.15 -3.77
C VAL A 474 -4.80 -30.91 -4.66
N ILE A 475 -5.82 -31.77 -4.56
CA ILE A 475 -7.02 -31.73 -5.41
C ILE A 475 -7.87 -30.48 -5.13
N GLY A 476 -7.79 -29.92 -3.93
CA GLY A 476 -8.43 -28.65 -3.59
C GLY A 476 -8.20 -28.24 -2.14
N ARG A 477 -8.61 -27.02 -1.82
CA ARG A 477 -8.46 -26.44 -0.47
C ARG A 477 -9.21 -27.25 0.61
N HIS A 478 -10.32 -27.89 0.27
CA HIS A 478 -11.13 -28.68 1.19
C HIS A 478 -10.32 -29.80 1.87
N VAL A 479 -9.43 -30.49 1.14
CA VAL A 479 -8.56 -31.54 1.69
C VAL A 479 -7.70 -31.03 2.86
N LEU A 480 -7.19 -29.79 2.76
CA LEU A 480 -6.39 -29.18 3.81
C LEU A 480 -7.25 -28.78 5.01
N HIS A 481 -8.47 -28.29 4.78
CA HIS A 481 -9.41 -27.92 5.85
C HIS A 481 -9.89 -29.15 6.62
N ASP A 482 -10.21 -30.24 5.91
CA ASP A 482 -10.69 -31.48 6.53
C ASP A 482 -9.58 -32.11 7.40
N ALA A 483 -8.35 -32.21 6.87
CA ALA A 483 -7.20 -32.70 7.62
C ALA A 483 -6.83 -31.79 8.81
N TYR A 484 -6.96 -30.47 8.66
CA TYR A 484 -6.75 -29.53 9.76
C TYR A 484 -7.78 -29.76 10.88
N LYS A 485 -9.06 -29.86 10.52
CA LYS A 485 -10.15 -30.07 11.48
C LYS A 485 -10.00 -31.40 12.22
N GLU A 486 -9.63 -32.47 11.51
CA GLU A 486 -9.38 -33.78 12.13
C GLU A 486 -8.27 -33.70 13.19
N LEU A 487 -7.16 -33.01 12.90
CA LEU A 487 -6.07 -32.85 13.85
C LEU A 487 -6.42 -31.89 14.99
N GLU A 488 -7.21 -30.84 14.71
CA GLU A 488 -7.72 -29.94 15.74
C GLU A 488 -8.60 -30.67 16.75
N GLU A 489 -9.51 -31.53 16.27
CA GLU A 489 -10.34 -32.40 17.11
C GLU A 489 -9.49 -33.43 17.89
N ARG A 490 -8.52 -34.07 17.21
CA ARG A 490 -7.62 -35.06 17.83
C ARG A 490 -6.81 -34.49 18.99
N TYR A 491 -6.43 -33.22 18.89
CA TYR A 491 -5.64 -32.51 19.89
C TYR A 491 -6.48 -31.48 20.67
N ALA A 492 -7.80 -31.63 20.73
CA ALA A 492 -8.69 -30.70 21.44
C ALA A 492 -8.53 -30.78 22.97
N ASP A 493 -8.05 -31.91 23.49
CA ASP A 493 -7.82 -32.18 24.91
C ASP A 493 -6.61 -31.45 25.52
N GLY A 494 -5.85 -30.71 24.70
CA GLY A 494 -4.65 -30.01 25.11
C GLY A 494 -3.37 -30.85 25.04
N THR A 495 -3.43 -32.12 24.63
CA THR A 495 -2.26 -33.00 24.50
C THR A 495 -1.18 -32.38 23.61
N ALA A 496 0.09 -32.56 23.96
CA ALA A 496 1.20 -32.01 23.17
C ALA A 496 1.20 -32.59 21.74
N ILE A 497 1.28 -31.72 20.75
CA ILE A 497 1.38 -32.12 19.35
C ILE A 497 2.85 -32.50 19.10
N PRO A 498 3.18 -33.75 18.73
CA PRO A 498 4.56 -34.16 18.53
C PRO A 498 5.16 -33.48 17.30
N LEU A 499 6.46 -33.21 17.34
CA LEU A 499 7.24 -32.78 16.18
C LEU A 499 7.22 -33.90 15.10
N PRO A 500 6.73 -33.63 13.87
CA PRO A 500 6.77 -34.59 12.78
C PRO A 500 8.20 -34.84 12.28
N GLU A 501 8.52 -36.08 11.90
CA GLU A 501 9.86 -36.43 11.39
C GLU A 501 10.27 -35.67 10.12
N PHE A 502 9.29 -35.30 9.29
CA PHE A 502 9.48 -34.54 8.06
C PHE A 502 9.55 -33.02 8.29
N TRP A 503 9.65 -32.53 9.52
CA TRP A 503 9.69 -31.10 9.82
C TRP A 503 10.88 -30.74 10.71
N GLY A 504 11.51 -29.58 10.43
CA GLY A 504 12.58 -29.07 11.29
C GLY A 504 13.32 -27.88 10.68
N GLY A 505 14.46 -27.55 11.28
CA GLY A 505 15.25 -26.37 10.94
C GLY A 505 16.44 -26.64 10.03
N TYR A 506 16.80 -25.63 9.26
CA TYR A 506 18.07 -25.54 8.54
C TYR A 506 18.85 -24.31 9.03
N ARG A 507 20.17 -24.43 9.03
CA ARG A 507 21.12 -23.35 9.33
C ARG A 507 22.04 -23.12 8.15
N LEU A 508 22.10 -21.90 7.66
CA LEU A 508 23.11 -21.48 6.69
C LEU A 508 24.34 -20.95 7.44
N LYS A 509 25.48 -21.59 7.21
CA LYS A 509 26.81 -21.16 7.66
C LYS A 509 27.40 -20.20 6.63
N PRO A 510 27.53 -18.91 6.95
CA PRO A 510 27.92 -17.92 5.96
C PRO A 510 29.40 -18.04 5.61
N THR A 511 29.70 -17.94 4.32
CA THR A 511 31.08 -17.80 3.81
C THR A 511 31.30 -16.46 3.10
N ARG A 512 30.21 -15.75 2.82
CA ARG A 512 30.23 -14.45 2.15
C ARG A 512 29.01 -13.60 2.53
N PHE A 513 29.23 -12.31 2.69
CA PHE A 513 28.18 -11.30 2.80
C PHE A 513 28.35 -10.20 1.76
N GLU A 514 27.25 -9.58 1.36
CA GLU A 514 27.26 -8.31 0.66
C GLU A 514 26.24 -7.37 1.30
N PHE A 515 26.70 -6.18 1.67
CA PHE A 515 25.87 -5.08 2.16
C PHE A 515 25.76 -4.05 1.04
N TRP A 516 24.53 -3.75 0.64
CA TRP A 516 24.23 -2.81 -0.44
C TRP A 516 23.35 -1.68 0.10
N GLN A 517 23.70 -0.44 -0.25
CA GLN A 517 22.98 0.77 0.12
C GLN A 517 22.67 1.59 -1.14
N GLY A 518 21.39 1.90 -1.33
CA GLY A 518 20.91 2.69 -2.46
C GLY A 518 21.39 4.13 -2.37
N GLN A 519 21.86 4.67 -3.49
CA GLN A 519 22.46 6.00 -3.62
C GLN A 519 21.93 6.71 -4.87
N PRO A 520 22.06 8.04 -4.95
CA PRO A 520 21.72 8.80 -6.15
C PRO A 520 22.48 8.29 -7.39
N SER A 521 21.90 8.52 -8.57
CA SER A 521 22.55 8.27 -9.87
C SER A 521 23.04 6.83 -10.13
N ARG A 522 22.58 5.84 -9.36
CA ARG A 522 23.00 4.43 -9.41
C ARG A 522 24.43 4.16 -8.97
N LEU A 523 25.08 5.12 -8.31
CA LEU A 523 26.40 4.90 -7.71
C LEU A 523 26.25 4.27 -6.31
N HIS A 524 25.65 3.07 -6.29
CA HIS A 524 25.33 2.35 -5.06
C HIS A 524 26.58 1.92 -4.29
N ASP A 525 26.51 1.99 -2.96
CA ASP A 525 27.58 1.45 -2.13
C ASP A 525 27.40 -0.05 -1.97
N ARG A 526 28.49 -0.80 -2.15
CA ARG A 526 28.51 -2.25 -2.09
C ARG A 526 29.76 -2.71 -1.34
N LEU A 527 29.58 -3.20 -0.12
CA LEU A 527 30.67 -3.77 0.67
C LEU A 527 30.50 -5.29 0.79
N GLN A 528 31.49 -6.02 0.32
CA GLN A 528 31.54 -7.47 0.40
C GLN A 528 32.47 -7.90 1.54
N TYR A 529 32.02 -8.91 2.29
CA TYR A 529 32.83 -9.64 3.25
C TYR A 529 33.09 -11.04 2.69
N SER A 530 34.36 -11.42 2.58
CA SER A 530 34.77 -12.78 2.21
C SER A 530 35.60 -13.40 3.33
N LEU A 531 35.33 -14.68 3.64
CA LEU A 531 36.13 -15.41 4.61
C LEU A 531 37.49 -15.76 3.98
N ARG A 532 38.59 -15.39 4.65
CA ARG A 532 39.97 -15.71 4.23
C ARG A 532 40.72 -16.38 5.37
N ILE A 533 41.60 -17.30 5.03
CA ILE A 533 42.52 -17.92 5.99
C ILE A 533 43.84 -17.15 5.96
N VAL A 534 44.21 -16.55 7.09
CA VAL A 534 45.49 -15.85 7.28
C VAL A 534 46.18 -16.45 8.51
N ASP A 535 47.39 -16.98 8.33
CA ASP A 535 48.16 -17.63 9.39
C ASP A 535 47.40 -18.73 10.16
N GLY A 536 46.52 -19.46 9.45
CA GLY A 536 45.69 -20.52 10.02
C GLY A 536 44.43 -20.03 10.74
N ASN A 537 44.18 -18.72 10.80
CA ASN A 537 42.97 -18.13 11.37
C ASN A 537 41.99 -17.71 10.27
N GLU A 538 40.71 -17.96 10.49
CA GLU A 538 39.64 -17.45 9.63
C GLU A 538 39.35 -15.99 9.99
N LEU A 539 39.52 -15.09 9.01
CA LEU A 539 39.28 -13.66 9.14
C LEU A 539 38.36 -13.17 8.01
N TRP A 540 37.51 -12.21 8.33
CA TRP A 540 36.69 -11.53 7.32
C TRP A 540 37.50 -10.43 6.65
N HIS A 541 37.57 -10.48 5.33
CA HIS A 541 38.15 -9.45 4.49
C HIS A 541 37.04 -8.60 3.86
N ILE A 542 37.13 -7.28 4.01
CA ILE A 542 36.16 -6.31 3.49
C ILE A 542 36.69 -5.69 2.19
N GLU A 543 35.85 -5.63 1.16
CA GLU A 543 36.18 -4.98 -0.10
C GLU A 543 34.96 -4.27 -0.71
N ARG A 544 35.19 -3.16 -1.40
CA ARG A 544 34.15 -2.44 -2.15
C ARG A 544 33.98 -3.02 -3.54
N LEU A 545 32.74 -3.23 -3.94
CA LEU A 545 32.37 -3.64 -5.29
C LEU A 545 31.88 -2.44 -6.10
N SER A 546 32.11 -2.48 -7.42
CA SER A 546 31.46 -1.54 -8.34
C SER A 546 29.93 -1.71 -8.31
N PRO A 547 29.14 -0.63 -8.37
CA PRO A 547 27.69 -0.69 -8.52
C PRO A 547 27.25 -1.35 -9.82
#